data_AF-A0E6Z9-F1
#
_entry.id   AF-A0E6Z9-F1
#
_cell.length_a   1.000
_cell.length_b   1.000
_cell.length_c   1.000
_cell.angle_alpha   90.00
_cell.angle_beta   90.00
_cell.angle_gamma   90.00
#
_symmetry.space_group_name_H-M   'P 1'
#
loop_
_entity.id
_entity.type
_entity.pdbx_description
1 polymer ?
#
loop_
_entity_poly.entity_id
_entity_poly.type
_entity_poly.pdbx_seq_one_letter_code
_entity_poly.pdbx_strand_id
1 'polypeptide(L)'
;MITQAKRHFIENKIQKNQELLGGVRWQSPNNYKNDENYFQALEKAKQDFHKVCHLPNGVTWVKVEKVGLQIVQGRMWWFEVKLSDKKTYQMEVYQDLQDTFELDECNK
;
A
#
# COMPACT_ATOMS: atom_id res chain seq x y z
N MET A 1 41.42 3.73 23.39
CA MET A 1 40.28 2.86 23.00
C MET A 1 38.99 3.56 23.38
N ILE A 2 38.42 4.36 22.48
CA ILE A 2 37.20 5.12 22.75
C ILE A 2 36.25 4.97 21.55
N THR A 3 35.02 4.53 21.86
CA THR A 3 33.76 4.68 21.12
C THR A 3 33.58 3.97 19.78
N GLN A 4 33.27 2.67 19.82
CA GLN A 4 32.40 2.03 18.81
C GLN A 4 30.90 2.19 19.11
N ALA A 5 30.51 2.52 20.34
CA ALA A 5 29.10 2.63 20.74
C ALA A 5 28.34 3.84 20.15
N LYS A 6 29.03 4.88 19.66
CA LYS A 6 28.39 6.10 19.12
C LYS A 6 28.00 6.01 17.64
N ARG A 7 28.55 5.06 16.86
CA ARG A 7 28.21 4.93 15.42
C ARG A 7 26.85 4.29 15.20
N HIS A 8 26.51 3.25 15.95
CA HIS A 8 25.23 2.54 15.82
C HIS A 8 23.98 3.40 16.16
N PHE A 9 24.15 4.44 16.98
CA PHE A 9 23.04 5.33 17.34
C PHE A 9 22.67 6.33 16.24
N ILE A 10 23.61 6.67 15.36
CA ILE A 10 23.37 7.63 14.27
C ILE A 10 22.74 6.91 13.06
N GLU A 11 23.19 5.68 12.76
CA GLU A 11 22.64 4.86 11.67
C GLU A 11 21.14 4.56 11.86
N ASN A 12 20.73 4.25 13.10
CA ASN A 12 19.32 4.00 13.43
C ASN A 12 18.40 5.23 13.26
N LYS A 13 18.94 6.45 13.43
CA LYS A 13 18.15 7.67 13.21
C LYS A 13 18.03 8.04 11.74
N ILE A 14 19.05 7.74 10.93
CA ILE A 14 19.03 8.03 9.49
C ILE A 14 18.08 7.06 8.77
N GLN A 15 18.08 5.77 9.12
CA GLN A 15 17.12 4.81 8.55
C GLN A 15 15.66 5.17 8.85
N LYS A 16 15.35 5.64 10.07
CA LYS A 16 14.00 6.10 10.43
C LYS A 16 13.53 7.35 9.68
N ASN A 17 14.46 8.21 9.26
CA ASN A 17 14.13 9.43 8.53
C ASN A 17 14.02 9.23 7.01
N GLN A 18 14.56 8.13 6.45
CA GLN A 18 14.36 7.80 5.03
C GLN A 18 12.97 7.21 4.73
N GLU A 19 12.26 6.69 5.72
CA GLU A 19 10.85 6.29 5.58
C GLU A 19 9.86 7.46 5.48
N LEU A 20 10.33 8.72 5.57
CA LEU A 20 9.45 9.90 5.59
C LEU A 20 9.18 10.50 4.21
N LEU A 21 9.96 10.16 3.17
CA LEU A 21 9.74 10.67 1.81
C LEU A 21 10.02 9.56 0.78
N GLY A 22 8.95 8.91 0.31
CA GLY A 22 8.98 8.00 -0.83
C GLY A 22 8.97 6.49 -0.54
N GLY A 23 9.17 6.07 0.72
CA GLY A 23 9.07 4.64 1.10
C GLY A 23 7.64 4.18 1.34
N VAL A 24 7.29 2.98 0.88
CA VAL A 24 5.99 2.34 1.17
C VAL A 24 6.03 1.74 2.58
N ARG A 25 5.14 2.22 3.46
CA ARG A 25 5.01 1.69 4.82
C ARG A 25 3.99 0.55 4.84
N TRP A 26 4.48 -0.68 4.75
CA TRP A 26 3.65 -1.88 4.78
C TRP A 26 3.21 -2.25 6.20
N GLN A 27 1.91 -2.50 6.37
CA GLN A 27 1.28 -2.83 7.64
C GLN A 27 0.13 -3.84 7.44
N SER A 28 -0.34 -4.39 8.56
CA SER A 28 -1.52 -5.25 8.58
C SER A 28 -2.78 -4.43 8.23
N PRO A 29 -3.74 -4.98 7.45
CA PRO A 29 -5.03 -4.32 7.20
C PRO A 29 -5.76 -3.89 8.47
N ASN A 30 -5.58 -4.64 9.58
CA ASN A 30 -6.19 -4.35 10.87
C ASN A 30 -5.75 -3.01 11.47
N ASN A 31 -4.61 -2.45 11.05
CA ASN A 31 -4.14 -1.14 11.51
C ASN A 31 -4.96 0.01 10.93
N TYR A 32 -5.71 -0.23 9.84
CA TYR A 32 -6.52 0.76 9.13
C TYR A 32 -8.03 0.57 9.32
N LYS A 33 -8.45 -0.28 10.27
CA LYS A 33 -9.86 -0.66 10.47
C LYS A 33 -10.83 0.49 10.77
N ASN A 34 -10.31 1.68 11.11
CA ASN A 34 -11.09 2.88 11.40
C ASN A 34 -10.72 4.05 10.46
N ASP A 35 -9.96 3.80 9.40
CA ASP A 35 -9.54 4.83 8.45
C ASP A 35 -10.51 4.82 7.25
N GLU A 36 -11.31 5.87 7.13
CA GLU A 36 -12.30 6.01 6.05
C GLU A 36 -11.64 6.03 4.65
N ASN A 37 -10.45 6.65 4.53
CA ASN A 37 -9.73 6.71 3.25
C ASN A 37 -9.28 5.32 2.81
N TYR A 38 -8.82 4.50 3.77
CA TYR A 38 -8.47 3.11 3.49
C TYR A 38 -9.67 2.34 2.92
N PHE A 39 -10.86 2.51 3.50
CA PHE A 39 -12.06 1.82 3.00
C PHE A 39 -12.45 2.32 1.61
N GLN A 40 -12.40 3.62 1.36
CA GLN A 40 -12.70 4.20 0.04
C GLN A 40 -11.70 3.72 -1.03
N ALA A 41 -10.41 3.71 -0.71
CA ALA A 41 -9.38 3.19 -1.59
C ALA A 41 -9.57 1.68 -1.88
N LEU A 42 -9.90 0.90 -0.85
CA LEU A 42 -10.16 -0.54 -1.00
C LEU A 42 -11.41 -0.81 -1.86
N GLU A 43 -12.50 -0.07 -1.67
CA GLU A 43 -13.69 -0.19 -2.51
C GLU A 43 -13.41 0.20 -3.95
N LYS A 44 -12.61 1.25 -4.19
CA LYS A 44 -12.17 1.62 -5.53
C LYS A 44 -11.38 0.49 -6.19
N ALA A 45 -10.43 -0.11 -5.47
CA ALA A 45 -9.70 -1.28 -5.97
C ALA A 45 -10.64 -2.43 -6.36
N LYS A 46 -11.63 -2.77 -5.51
CA LYS A 46 -12.60 -3.84 -5.79
C LYS A 46 -13.50 -3.56 -7.00
N GLN A 47 -13.83 -2.30 -7.25
CA GLN A 47 -14.65 -1.93 -8.42
C GLN A 47 -13.86 -2.08 -9.72
N ASP A 48 -12.57 -1.73 -9.70
CA ASP A 48 -11.79 -1.54 -10.92
C ASP A 48 -10.81 -2.69 -11.22
N PHE A 49 -10.52 -3.60 -10.28
CA PHE A 49 -9.45 -4.59 -10.44
C PHE A 49 -9.61 -5.49 -11.67
N HIS A 50 -10.83 -5.85 -12.06
CA HIS A 50 -11.03 -6.63 -13.29
C HIS A 50 -10.51 -5.90 -14.53
N LYS A 51 -10.83 -4.61 -14.61
CA LYS A 51 -10.48 -3.75 -15.74
C LYS A 51 -8.98 -3.45 -15.75
N VAL A 52 -8.44 -2.97 -14.63
CA VAL A 52 -7.04 -2.51 -14.55
C VAL A 52 -6.05 -3.68 -14.57
N CYS A 53 -6.35 -4.77 -13.86
CA CYS A 53 -5.50 -5.96 -13.86
C CYS A 53 -5.71 -6.87 -15.09
N HIS A 54 -6.60 -6.51 -16.03
CA HIS A 54 -6.98 -7.31 -17.19
C HIS A 54 -7.40 -8.76 -16.84
N LEU A 55 -8.20 -8.92 -15.79
CA LEU A 55 -8.59 -10.23 -15.27
C LEU A 55 -9.91 -10.72 -15.87
N PRO A 56 -10.08 -12.05 -16.05
CA PRO A 56 -11.35 -12.63 -16.43
C PRO A 56 -12.46 -12.34 -15.41
N ASN A 57 -13.70 -12.19 -15.86
CA ASN A 57 -14.87 -11.93 -15.00
C ASN A 57 -15.15 -13.01 -13.94
N GLY A 58 -14.54 -14.19 -14.04
CA GLY A 58 -14.67 -15.26 -13.03
C GLY A 58 -13.69 -15.16 -11.86
N VAL A 59 -12.69 -14.28 -11.92
CA VAL A 59 -11.75 -14.06 -10.81
C VAL A 59 -12.43 -13.18 -9.77
N THR A 60 -12.36 -13.54 -8.50
CA THR A 60 -13.02 -12.81 -7.41
C THR A 60 -12.04 -12.41 -6.31
N TRP A 61 -12.40 -11.36 -5.58
CA TRP A 61 -11.64 -10.86 -4.43
C TRP A 61 -11.73 -11.83 -3.25
N VAL A 62 -10.59 -12.23 -2.67
CA VAL A 62 -10.58 -13.14 -1.51
C VAL A 62 -10.20 -12.39 -0.23
N LYS A 63 -8.99 -11.83 -0.15
CA LYS A 63 -8.55 -11.07 1.02
C LYS A 63 -7.39 -10.14 0.72
N VAL A 64 -7.27 -9.09 1.52
CA VAL A 64 -6.07 -8.23 1.59
C VAL A 64 -5.09 -8.84 2.58
N GLU A 65 -3.86 -9.10 2.14
CA GLU A 65 -2.77 -9.62 2.99
C GLU A 65 -2.02 -8.47 3.69
N LYS A 66 -1.69 -7.42 2.95
CA LYS A 66 -0.95 -6.25 3.45
C LYS A 66 -1.46 -4.97 2.81
N VAL A 67 -1.29 -3.88 3.55
CA VAL A 67 -1.60 -2.52 3.10
C VAL A 67 -0.34 -1.69 3.23
N GLY A 68 0.07 -1.04 2.15
CA GLY A 68 1.15 -0.08 2.12
C GLY A 68 0.58 1.32 2.00
N LEU A 69 1.17 2.28 2.71
CA LEU A 69 0.87 3.70 2.52
C LEU A 69 2.14 4.44 2.13
N GLN A 70 2.04 5.24 1.07
CA GLN A 70 3.11 6.11 0.60
C GLN A 70 2.56 7.53 0.41
N ILE A 71 3.28 8.52 0.94
CA ILE A 71 2.92 9.93 0.76
C ILE A 71 3.60 10.44 -0.52
N VAL A 72 2.80 11.00 -1.42
CA VAL A 72 3.22 11.57 -2.71
C VAL A 72 2.60 12.98 -2.84
N GLN A 73 2.29 13.47 -4.05
CA GLN A 73 1.44 14.66 -4.24
C GLN A 73 -0.05 14.36 -3.94
N GLY A 74 -0.30 13.70 -2.80
CA GLY A 74 -1.52 12.96 -2.49
C GLY A 74 -1.14 11.77 -1.59
N ARG A 75 -1.84 10.66 -1.72
CA ARG A 75 -1.50 9.38 -1.07
C ARG A 75 -1.59 8.25 -2.07
N MET A 76 -0.66 7.31 -1.99
CA MET A 76 -0.74 6.05 -2.72
C MET A 76 -1.01 4.92 -1.72
N TRP A 77 -2.11 4.22 -1.93
CA TRP A 77 -2.52 3.04 -1.18
C TRP A 77 -2.11 1.80 -1.95
N TRP A 78 -1.23 1.01 -1.36
CA TRP A 78 -0.77 -0.25 -1.92
C TRP A 78 -1.52 -1.39 -1.26
N PHE A 79 -2.08 -2.30 -2.04
CA PHE A 79 -2.78 -3.47 -1.54
C PHE A 79 -2.13 -4.74 -2.09
N GLU A 80 -1.61 -5.60 -1.22
CA GLU A 80 -1.34 -6.99 -1.60
C GLU A 80 -2.61 -7.81 -1.40
N VAL A 81 -3.20 -8.30 -2.48
CA VAL A 81 -4.53 -8.92 -2.50
C VAL A 81 -4.43 -10.34 -3.04
N LYS A 82 -4.99 -11.29 -2.32
CA LYS A 82 -5.22 -12.64 -2.82
C LYS A 82 -6.53 -12.70 -3.58
N LEU A 83 -6.50 -13.22 -4.81
CA LEU A 83 -7.69 -13.45 -5.64
C LEU A 83 -8.01 -14.95 -5.75
N SER A 84 -9.17 -15.28 -6.31
CA SER A 84 -9.66 -16.67 -6.41
C SER A 84 -8.83 -17.56 -7.35
N ASP A 85 -8.02 -16.97 -8.21
CA ASP A 85 -7.03 -17.66 -9.05
C ASP A 85 -5.78 -18.13 -8.26
N LYS A 86 -5.81 -17.96 -6.93
CA LYS A 86 -4.78 -18.31 -5.95
C LYS A 86 -3.48 -17.50 -6.09
N LYS A 87 -3.46 -16.45 -6.91
CA LYS A 87 -2.33 -15.52 -6.99
C LYS A 87 -2.54 -14.33 -6.06
N THR A 88 -1.43 -13.69 -5.75
CA THR A 88 -1.41 -12.40 -5.08
C THR A 88 -1.15 -11.34 -6.13
N TYR A 89 -1.89 -10.24 -6.05
CA TYR A 89 -1.71 -9.07 -6.90
C TYR A 89 -1.40 -7.88 -6.00
N GLN A 90 -0.55 -6.99 -6.50
CA GLN A 90 -0.28 -5.72 -5.88
C GLN A 90 -1.06 -4.65 -6.64
N MET A 91 -1.94 -3.95 -5.95
CA MET A 91 -2.82 -2.93 -6.52
C MET A 91 -2.47 -1.58 -5.91
N GLU A 92 -2.40 -0.55 -6.74
CA GLU A 92 -1.99 0.80 -6.36
C GLU A 92 -3.15 1.75 -6.58
N VAL A 93 -3.74 2.25 -5.49
CA VAL A 93 -4.84 3.21 -5.54
C VAL A 93 -4.31 4.58 -5.15
N TYR A 94 -4.33 5.49 -6.11
CA TYR A 94 -3.99 6.88 -5.91
C TYR A 94 -5.18 7.64 -5.29
N GLN A 95 -4.90 8.42 -4.27
CA GLN A 95 -5.79 9.40 -3.66
C GLN A 95 -5.19 10.79 -3.90
N ASP A 96 -5.92 11.64 -4.63
CA ASP A 96 -5.50 13.02 -4.86
C ASP A 96 -5.78 13.93 -3.65
N LEU A 97 -5.42 15.22 -3.77
CA LEU A 97 -5.61 16.20 -2.71
C LEU A 97 -7.09 16.62 -2.50
N GLN A 98 -8.00 16.20 -3.39
CA GLN A 98 -9.44 16.47 -3.34
C GLN A 98 -10.23 15.22 -2.89
N ASP A 99 -9.54 14.18 -2.40
CA ASP A 99 -10.12 12.90 -1.97
C ASP A 99 -10.83 12.12 -3.10
N THR A 100 -10.33 12.26 -4.34
CA THR A 100 -10.68 11.37 -5.46
C THR A 100 -9.76 10.16 -5.47
N PHE A 101 -10.33 8.97 -5.70
CA PHE A 101 -9.60 7.70 -5.73
C PHE A 101 -9.58 7.10 -7.12
N GLU A 102 -8.43 6.60 -7.54
CA GLU A 102 -8.23 5.92 -8.83
C GLU A 102 -7.33 4.69 -8.63
N LEU A 103 -7.73 3.54 -9.18
CA LEU A 103 -6.83 2.38 -9.25
C LEU A 103 -5.91 2.59 -10.46
N ASP A 104 -4.65 2.93 -10.18
CA ASP A 104 -3.66 3.36 -11.17
C ASP A 104 -2.96 2.15 -11.79
N GLU A 105 -2.33 1.34 -10.93
CA GLU A 105 -1.56 0.17 -11.37
C GLU A 105 -2.02 -1.12 -10.71
N CYS A 106 -1.82 -2.22 -11.44
CA CYS A 106 -2.00 -3.57 -10.93
C CYS A 106 -0.90 -4.49 -11.44
N ASN A 107 -0.12 -5.02 -10.50
CA ASN A 107 1.02 -5.88 -10.71
C ASN A 107 0.75 -7.29 -10.13
N LYS A 108 1.36 -8.32 -10.71
CA LYS A 108 1.18 -9.72 -10.30
C LYS A 108 2.45 -10.29 -9.68
#